data_AF-A0A1Y3NA13-F1
#
_entry.id   AF-A0A1Y3NA13-F1
#
_cell.length_a   1.000
_cell.length_b   1.000
_cell.length_c   1.000
_cell.angle_alpha   90.00
_cell.angle_beta   90.00
_cell.angle_gamma   90.00
#
_symmetry.space_group_name_H-M   'P 1'
#
loop_
_entity.id
_entity.type
_entity.pdbx_description
1 polymer ?
#
loop_
_entity_poly.entity_id
_entity_poly.type
_entity_poly.pdbx_seq_one_letter_code
_entity_poly.pdbx_strand_id
1 'polypeptide(L)'
;MNIKKSFPAIVGSSYSQFNIDNSTFNNLILTNGLFGDQSNYTINNSHFDKIQNNSKSLLYLLNNDFTITNSIIENISCVGDSGDSAFILYETYDMKTSLIIDHTDIKNCISNGPFIKIFGMSNNFILENSNVSNVVAYGSIIENMSEKSSVKMSNMNFNKNINNNKFDCGTIHFKNNVDFYLYDSFFTHNQCKSYGGAM
;
A
#
# COMPACT_ATOMS: atom_id res chain seq x y z
N MET A 1 -31.66 5.71 -1.63
CA MET A 1 -30.47 5.87 -0.76
C MET A 1 -29.59 6.93 -1.42
N ASN A 2 -29.51 8.13 -0.86
CA ASN A 2 -28.59 9.15 -1.39
C ASN A 2 -27.18 8.80 -0.92
N ILE A 3 -26.33 8.34 -1.84
CA ILE A 3 -24.91 8.14 -1.57
C ILE A 3 -24.34 9.55 -1.39
N LYS A 4 -24.09 9.97 -0.14
CA LYS A 4 -23.30 11.19 0.11
C LYS A 4 -21.94 10.97 -0.51
N LYS A 5 -21.57 11.84 -1.45
CA LYS A 5 -20.24 11.87 -2.04
C LYS A 5 -19.24 12.07 -0.89
N SER A 6 -18.43 11.04 -0.62
CA SER A 6 -17.37 11.12 0.38
C SER A 6 -16.27 12.02 -0.16
N PHE A 7 -15.89 13.02 0.62
CA PHE A 7 -14.74 13.85 0.31
C PHE A 7 -13.50 13.28 1.00
N PRO A 8 -12.33 13.30 0.34
CA PRO A 8 -11.08 12.99 1.00
C PRO A 8 -10.79 14.00 2.11
N ALA A 9 -9.98 13.61 3.08
CA ALA A 9 -9.74 14.42 4.27
C ALA A 9 -9.00 15.74 3.98
N ILE A 10 -8.10 15.75 2.98
CA ILE A 10 -7.23 16.91 2.71
C ILE A 10 -7.53 17.57 1.37
N VAL A 11 -7.41 16.84 0.26
CA VAL A 11 -7.60 17.41 -1.08
C VAL A 11 -8.27 16.44 -2.02
N GLY A 12 -9.26 16.91 -2.77
CA GLY A 12 -10.06 16.10 -3.71
C GLY A 12 -10.10 16.65 -5.14
N SER A 13 -9.05 17.37 -5.55
CA SER A 13 -8.92 17.79 -6.95
C SER A 13 -8.51 16.60 -7.80
N SER A 14 -9.18 16.43 -8.94
CA SER A 14 -8.82 15.45 -9.97
C SER A 14 -7.81 16.04 -10.95
N TYR A 15 -7.05 15.18 -11.62
CA TYR A 15 -6.07 15.50 -12.67
C TYR A 15 -5.05 16.57 -12.25
N SER A 16 -4.71 16.57 -10.96
CA SER A 16 -3.79 17.53 -10.35
C SER A 16 -2.48 16.85 -9.99
N GLN A 17 -1.45 17.65 -9.78
CA GLN A 17 -0.16 17.20 -9.26
C GLN A 17 0.05 17.79 -7.87
N PHE A 18 0.27 16.91 -6.89
CA PHE A 18 0.53 17.28 -5.51
C PHE A 18 1.93 16.86 -5.11
N ASN A 19 2.69 17.82 -4.61
CA ASN A 19 3.98 17.57 -3.96
C ASN A 19 3.80 17.86 -2.48
N ILE A 20 4.05 16.83 -1.65
CA ILE A 20 3.91 16.88 -0.20
C ILE A 20 5.29 16.62 0.38
N ASP A 21 5.92 17.69 0.87
CA ASP A 21 7.27 17.65 1.42
C ASP A 21 7.24 17.98 2.92
N ASN A 22 8.12 17.34 3.70
CA ASN A 22 8.38 17.70 5.10
C ASN A 22 7.12 17.76 5.98
N SER A 23 6.18 16.84 5.76
CA SER A 23 4.83 16.90 6.33
C SER A 23 4.60 15.79 7.35
N THR A 24 3.77 16.06 8.36
CA THR A 24 3.37 15.07 9.35
C THR A 24 1.84 14.93 9.39
N PHE A 25 1.36 13.71 9.19
CA PHE A 25 -0.04 13.31 9.34
C PHE A 25 -0.15 12.45 10.59
N ASN A 26 -0.70 13.00 11.67
CA ASN A 26 -0.71 12.34 12.96
C ASN A 26 -2.08 12.39 13.64
N ASN A 27 -2.43 11.32 14.35
CA ASN A 27 -3.62 11.23 15.20
C ASN A 27 -4.93 11.50 14.43
N LEU A 28 -5.10 10.81 13.31
CA LEU A 28 -6.25 10.97 12.41
C LEU A 28 -7.18 9.76 12.51
N ILE A 29 -8.49 10.02 12.56
CA ILE A 29 -9.53 9.00 12.38
C ILE A 29 -10.30 9.37 11.12
N LEU A 30 -10.11 8.59 10.07
CA LEU A 30 -10.65 8.87 8.74
C LEU A 30 -11.81 7.90 8.44
N THR A 31 -12.89 8.44 7.87
CA THR A 31 -14.00 7.65 7.32
C THR A 31 -13.93 7.53 5.80
N ASN A 32 -12.97 8.21 5.17
CA ASN A 32 -12.67 8.24 3.73
C ASN A 32 -11.14 8.23 3.52
N GLY A 33 -10.69 8.23 2.26
CA GLY A 33 -9.27 8.39 1.93
C GLY A 33 -8.69 9.74 2.39
N LEU A 34 -7.37 9.79 2.58
CA LEU A 34 -6.64 10.98 2.97
C LEU A 34 -6.60 12.02 1.84
N PHE A 35 -6.40 11.53 0.61
CA PHE A 35 -6.35 12.33 -0.62
C PHE A 35 -7.34 11.81 -1.67
N GLY A 36 -7.60 12.62 -2.70
CA GLY A 36 -8.35 12.24 -3.88
C GLY A 36 -7.63 11.18 -4.70
N ASP A 37 -8.40 10.42 -5.47
CA ASP A 37 -7.94 9.21 -6.15
C ASP A 37 -7.36 9.44 -7.55
N GLN A 38 -7.83 10.47 -8.25
CA GLN A 38 -7.47 10.76 -9.64
C GLN A 38 -6.39 11.83 -9.77
N SER A 39 -5.34 11.81 -8.94
CA SER A 39 -4.25 12.78 -9.01
C SER A 39 -2.88 12.13 -8.82
N ASN A 40 -1.83 12.79 -9.31
CA ASN A 40 -0.45 12.36 -9.09
C ASN A 40 0.04 12.91 -7.76
N TYR A 41 0.67 12.06 -6.95
CA TYR A 41 1.21 12.42 -5.65
C TYR A 41 2.68 12.05 -5.56
N THR A 42 3.49 13.04 -5.21
CA THR A 42 4.87 12.83 -4.74
C THR A 42 4.92 13.22 -3.27
N ILE A 43 5.23 12.26 -2.42
CA ILE A 43 5.36 12.43 -0.97
C ILE A 43 6.82 12.22 -0.62
N ASN A 44 7.43 13.19 0.04
CA ASN A 44 8.84 13.13 0.38
C ASN A 44 9.08 13.68 1.79
N ASN A 45 10.01 13.04 2.50
CA ASN A 45 10.38 13.37 3.87
C ASN A 45 9.16 13.57 4.79
N SER A 46 8.21 12.65 4.75
CA SER A 46 6.93 12.80 5.46
C SER A 46 6.69 11.67 6.45
N HIS A 47 5.89 11.96 7.47
CA HIS A 47 5.61 11.04 8.58
C HIS A 47 4.11 10.83 8.75
N PHE A 48 3.67 9.57 8.69
CA PHE A 48 2.31 9.13 8.97
C PHE A 48 2.34 8.35 10.28
N ASP A 49 1.68 8.86 11.32
CA ASP A 49 1.62 8.22 12.64
C ASP A 49 0.19 8.17 13.18
N LYS A 50 -0.18 7.09 13.87
CA LYS A 50 -1.47 6.94 14.56
C LYS A 50 -2.67 7.35 13.70
N ILE A 51 -2.76 6.76 12.50
CA ILE A 51 -3.90 6.98 11.61
C ILE A 51 -4.77 5.74 11.62
N GLN A 52 -6.03 5.91 12.03
CA GLN A 52 -7.06 4.90 11.85
C GLN A 52 -7.92 5.29 10.65
N ASN A 53 -8.05 4.37 9.69
CA ASN A 53 -8.93 4.55 8.55
C ASN A 53 -10.03 3.48 8.55
N ASN A 54 -11.26 3.93 8.45
CA ASN A 54 -12.47 3.11 8.37
C ASN A 54 -13.10 3.09 6.96
N SER A 55 -12.30 3.38 5.93
CA SER A 55 -12.69 3.27 4.52
C SER A 55 -11.95 2.14 3.81
N LYS A 56 -12.24 1.97 2.51
CA LYS A 56 -11.58 0.98 1.66
C LYS A 56 -10.07 1.19 1.56
N SER A 57 -9.57 2.43 1.54
CA SER A 57 -8.12 2.64 1.64
C SER A 57 -7.75 4.02 2.15
N LEU A 58 -6.55 4.15 2.73
CA LEU A 58 -6.05 5.45 3.20
C LEU A 58 -5.57 6.28 2.02
N LEU A 59 -4.87 5.64 1.10
CA LEU A 59 -4.47 6.15 -0.20
C LEU A 59 -5.15 5.30 -1.27
N TYR A 60 -6.21 5.82 -1.89
CA TYR A 60 -6.73 5.26 -3.13
C TYR A 60 -6.10 6.01 -4.29
N LEU A 61 -5.53 5.29 -5.25
CA LEU A 61 -4.77 5.84 -6.36
C LEU A 61 -5.25 5.18 -7.64
N LEU A 62 -5.83 5.99 -8.54
CA LEU A 62 -6.46 5.51 -9.76
C LEU A 62 -5.75 6.09 -10.97
N ASN A 63 -5.08 5.24 -11.77
CA ASN A 63 -4.42 5.60 -13.03
C ASN A 63 -3.43 6.76 -12.96
N ASN A 64 -2.70 6.89 -11.85
CA ASN A 64 -1.72 7.96 -11.67
C ASN A 64 -0.45 7.40 -11.06
N ASP A 65 0.67 8.07 -11.31
CA ASP A 65 1.92 7.75 -10.64
C ASP A 65 1.85 8.17 -9.17
N PHE A 66 2.41 7.33 -8.31
CA PHE A 66 2.55 7.62 -6.90
C PHE A 66 3.96 7.31 -6.46
N THR A 67 4.59 8.29 -5.80
CA THR A 67 5.92 8.16 -5.25
C THR A 67 5.89 8.57 -3.79
N ILE A 68 6.39 7.71 -2.91
CA ILE A 68 6.70 8.05 -1.51
C ILE A 68 8.17 7.75 -1.23
N THR A 69 8.89 8.75 -0.72
CA THR A 69 10.33 8.69 -0.50
C THR A 69 10.72 9.23 0.87
N ASN A 70 11.80 8.71 1.44
CA ASN A 70 12.41 9.22 2.69
C ASN A 70 11.39 9.35 3.84
N SER A 71 10.41 8.46 3.92
CA SER A 71 9.22 8.67 4.76
C SER A 71 9.09 7.59 5.84
N ILE A 72 8.31 7.91 6.88
CA ILE A 72 7.99 6.98 7.96
C ILE A 72 6.47 6.77 7.97
N ILE A 73 6.04 5.52 7.97
CA ILE A 73 4.65 5.11 8.07
C ILE A 73 4.55 4.17 9.27
N GLU A 74 3.94 4.63 10.36
CA GLU A 74 3.83 3.82 11.56
C GLU A 74 2.49 3.93 12.26
N ASN A 75 2.13 2.87 13.01
CA ASN A 75 0.93 2.82 13.82
C ASN A 75 -0.36 3.10 12.99
N ILE A 76 -0.40 2.59 11.77
CA ILE A 76 -1.55 2.72 10.87
C ILE A 76 -2.52 1.56 11.08
N SER A 77 -3.81 1.86 11.14
CA SER A 77 -4.88 0.87 11.32
C SER A 77 -5.94 1.04 10.24
N CYS A 78 -5.98 0.13 9.27
CA CYS A 78 -6.95 0.08 8.18
C CYS A 78 -8.04 -0.94 8.53
N VAL A 79 -9.13 -0.46 9.14
CA VAL A 79 -10.20 -1.29 9.72
C VAL A 79 -11.54 -1.16 8.98
N GLY A 80 -11.53 -0.54 7.81
CA GLY A 80 -12.72 -0.32 6.98
C GLY A 80 -13.22 -1.60 6.30
N ASP A 81 -13.65 -1.44 5.04
CA ASP A 81 -14.33 -2.49 4.26
C ASP A 81 -13.68 -3.87 4.41
N SER A 82 -14.49 -4.85 4.82
CA SER A 82 -14.04 -6.20 5.15
C SER A 82 -13.39 -6.87 3.94
N GLY A 83 -12.08 -7.16 4.05
CA GLY A 83 -11.27 -7.83 3.03
C GLY A 83 -10.60 -6.92 1.99
N ASP A 84 -11.06 -5.68 1.85
CA ASP A 84 -10.51 -4.72 0.86
C ASP A 84 -9.84 -3.50 1.50
N SER A 85 -9.93 -3.34 2.83
CA SER A 85 -9.25 -2.26 3.53
C SER A 85 -7.73 -2.34 3.33
N ALA A 86 -7.11 -1.24 2.92
CA ALA A 86 -5.68 -1.14 2.68
C ALA A 86 -5.09 0.22 3.08
N PHE A 87 -3.78 0.28 3.30
CA PHE A 87 -3.09 1.56 3.37
C PHE A 87 -2.98 2.18 1.98
N ILE A 88 -2.48 1.41 1.01
CA ILE A 88 -2.45 1.78 -0.40
C ILE A 88 -3.34 0.83 -1.19
N LEU A 89 -4.28 1.39 -1.95
CA LEU A 89 -5.05 0.72 -2.98
C LEU A 89 -4.72 1.38 -4.31
N TYR A 90 -4.00 0.67 -5.17
CA TYR A 90 -3.46 1.18 -6.42
C TYR A 90 -4.11 0.46 -7.61
N GLU A 91 -4.93 1.18 -8.35
CA GLU A 91 -5.75 0.65 -9.46
C GLU A 91 -5.29 1.23 -10.80
N THR A 92 -5.03 0.36 -11.77
CA THR A 92 -4.60 0.72 -13.13
C THR A 92 -5.50 0.12 -14.22
N TYR A 93 -5.98 0.92 -15.16
CA TYR A 93 -6.61 0.43 -16.38
C TYR A 93 -5.56 0.35 -17.50
N ASP A 94 -5.78 1.01 -18.63
CA ASP A 94 -4.93 0.90 -19.83
C ASP A 94 -3.60 1.66 -19.74
N MET A 95 -3.39 2.47 -18.69
CA MET A 95 -2.20 3.29 -18.52
C MET A 95 -1.12 2.56 -17.72
N LYS A 96 0.11 2.56 -18.24
CA LYS A 96 1.28 2.05 -17.50
C LYS A 96 1.76 3.12 -16.53
N THR A 97 1.35 3.01 -15.27
CA THR A 97 1.76 3.92 -14.20
C THR A 97 2.63 3.21 -13.16
N SER A 98 3.37 3.98 -12.37
CA SER A 98 4.31 3.50 -11.37
C SER A 98 3.87 3.79 -9.93
N LEU A 99 3.91 2.75 -9.11
CA LEU A 99 3.88 2.87 -7.65
C LEU A 99 5.31 2.69 -7.12
N ILE A 100 5.88 3.75 -6.55
CA ILE A 100 7.26 3.79 -6.07
C ILE A 100 7.26 4.08 -4.57
N ILE A 101 7.88 3.17 -3.81
CA ILE A 101 8.14 3.32 -2.37
C ILE A 101 9.64 3.14 -2.18
N ASP A 102 10.34 4.19 -1.78
CA ASP A 102 11.79 4.18 -1.65
C ASP A 102 12.26 4.85 -0.35
N HIS A 103 13.35 4.37 0.24
CA HIS A 103 13.88 4.88 1.51
C HIS A 103 12.81 5.11 2.59
N THR A 104 11.87 4.17 2.75
CA THR A 104 10.69 4.32 3.60
C THR A 104 10.66 3.27 4.71
N ASP A 105 10.34 3.67 5.94
CA ASP A 105 10.16 2.78 7.09
C ASP A 105 8.67 2.58 7.37
N ILE A 106 8.16 1.37 7.13
CA ILE A 106 6.78 0.95 7.40
C ILE A 106 6.79 0.03 8.61
N LYS A 107 6.14 0.44 9.71
CA LYS A 107 6.15 -0.38 10.94
C LYS A 107 4.89 -0.34 11.80
N ASN A 108 4.63 -1.45 12.49
CA ASN A 108 3.56 -1.55 13.49
C ASN A 108 2.17 -1.20 12.92
N CYS A 109 1.86 -1.72 11.73
CA CYS A 109 0.62 -1.43 11.03
C CYS A 109 -0.32 -2.64 11.04
N ILE A 110 -1.62 -2.39 10.95
CA ILE A 110 -2.66 -3.42 10.82
C ILE A 110 -3.64 -3.10 9.70
N SER A 111 -4.05 -4.12 8.93
CA SER A 111 -5.06 -3.97 7.86
C SER A 111 -6.05 -5.14 7.82
N ASN A 112 -7.34 -4.85 7.59
CA ASN A 112 -8.40 -5.85 7.42
C ASN A 112 -8.40 -6.54 6.03
N GLY A 113 -7.61 -6.04 5.09
CA GLY A 113 -7.28 -6.70 3.82
C GLY A 113 -5.76 -6.67 3.61
N PRO A 114 -5.29 -6.59 2.36
CA PRO A 114 -3.89 -6.32 2.11
C PRO A 114 -3.44 -4.96 2.67
N PHE A 115 -2.16 -4.80 3.01
CA PHE A 115 -1.65 -3.49 3.42
C PHE A 115 -1.37 -2.59 2.21
N ILE A 116 -0.77 -3.16 1.17
CA ILE A 116 -0.59 -2.56 -0.15
C ILE A 116 -1.25 -3.49 -1.16
N LYS A 117 -2.29 -3.01 -1.86
CA LYS A 117 -2.99 -3.76 -2.92
C LYS A 117 -2.82 -3.06 -4.24
N ILE A 118 -2.34 -3.79 -5.24
CA ILE A 118 -2.14 -3.36 -6.62
C ILE A 118 -3.00 -4.24 -7.51
N PHE A 119 -3.80 -3.65 -8.40
CA PHE A 119 -4.63 -4.42 -9.32
C PHE A 119 -4.96 -3.63 -10.59
N GLY A 120 -5.37 -4.36 -11.65
CA GLY A 120 -5.64 -3.76 -12.95
C GLY A 120 -4.88 -4.39 -14.12
N MET A 121 -4.67 -3.67 -15.22
CA MET A 121 -4.07 -4.29 -16.43
C MET A 121 -2.54 -4.28 -16.44
N SER A 122 -1.90 -3.11 -16.25
CA SER A 122 -0.44 -2.96 -16.39
C SER A 122 0.13 -1.95 -15.41
N ASN A 123 1.11 -2.36 -14.61
CA ASN A 123 1.80 -1.47 -13.68
C ASN A 123 3.31 -1.74 -13.57
N ASN A 124 4.00 -0.75 -13.01
CA ASN A 124 5.35 -0.88 -12.50
C ASN A 124 5.33 -0.66 -10.98
N PHE A 125 5.76 -1.64 -10.20
CA PHE A 125 5.85 -1.53 -8.76
C PHE A 125 7.30 -1.62 -8.31
N ILE A 126 7.75 -0.58 -7.60
CA ILE A 126 9.12 -0.46 -7.10
C ILE A 126 9.06 -0.26 -5.58
N LEU A 127 9.74 -1.15 -4.86
CA LEU A 127 9.90 -1.07 -3.42
C LEU A 127 11.38 -1.27 -3.06
N GLU A 128 12.08 -0.19 -2.73
CA GLU A 128 13.54 -0.22 -2.58
C GLU A 128 14.03 0.50 -1.31
N ASN A 129 15.21 0.09 -0.83
CA ASN A 129 15.91 0.73 0.30
C ASN A 129 15.03 0.93 1.55
N SER A 130 14.05 0.04 1.75
CA SER A 130 12.96 0.26 2.71
C SER A 130 12.86 -0.86 3.73
N ASN A 131 12.30 -0.54 4.89
CA ASN A 131 12.01 -1.50 5.95
C ASN A 131 10.50 -1.66 6.06
N VAL A 132 10.01 -2.91 6.05
CA VAL A 132 8.61 -3.25 6.30
C VAL A 132 8.58 -4.24 7.44
N SER A 133 8.10 -3.82 8.60
CA SER A 133 8.19 -4.64 9.80
C SER A 133 6.99 -4.59 10.73
N ASN A 134 6.71 -5.69 11.41
CA ASN A 134 5.57 -5.81 12.32
C ASN A 134 4.23 -5.35 11.68
N VAL A 135 4.02 -5.65 10.40
CA VAL A 135 2.74 -5.40 9.73
C VAL A 135 1.88 -6.66 9.82
N VAL A 136 0.64 -6.51 10.29
CA VAL A 136 -0.35 -7.59 10.37
C VAL A 136 -1.48 -7.30 9.40
N ALA A 137 -1.65 -8.13 8.39
CA ALA A 137 -2.75 -8.00 7.42
C ALA A 137 -3.69 -9.20 7.51
N TYR A 138 -4.98 -8.99 7.29
CA TYR A 138 -5.97 -10.05 7.04
C TYR A 138 -6.09 -10.33 5.53
N GLY A 139 -4.93 -10.31 4.88
CA GLY A 139 -4.63 -10.61 3.49
C GLY A 139 -3.10 -10.58 3.33
N SER A 140 -2.59 -10.65 2.10
CA SER A 140 -1.15 -10.42 1.87
C SER A 140 -0.74 -9.01 2.28
N ILE A 141 0.44 -8.81 2.86
CA ILE A 141 0.96 -7.47 3.17
C ILE A 141 1.12 -6.66 1.89
N ILE A 142 1.69 -7.28 0.87
CA ILE A 142 1.80 -6.73 -0.48
C ILE A 142 1.09 -7.69 -1.42
N GLU A 143 0.04 -7.23 -2.09
CA GLU A 143 -0.68 -8.01 -3.07
C GLU A 143 -0.66 -7.30 -4.43
N ASN A 144 -0.26 -8.00 -5.49
CA ASN A 144 -0.40 -7.56 -6.86
C ASN A 144 -1.25 -8.56 -7.65
N MET A 145 -2.44 -8.14 -8.03
CA MET A 145 -3.40 -8.92 -8.80
C MET A 145 -3.48 -8.49 -10.28
N SER A 146 -2.60 -7.60 -10.73
CA SER A 146 -2.68 -7.08 -12.10
C SER A 146 -2.37 -8.13 -13.15
N GLU A 147 -2.88 -7.94 -14.37
CA GLU A 147 -2.67 -8.89 -15.47
C GLU A 147 -1.21 -8.96 -15.91
N LYS A 148 -0.56 -7.79 -15.99
CA LYS A 148 0.85 -7.62 -16.33
C LYS A 148 1.52 -6.68 -15.32
N SER A 149 2.67 -7.06 -14.78
CA SER A 149 3.40 -6.19 -13.86
C SER A 149 4.90 -6.37 -13.98
N SER A 150 5.62 -5.24 -13.91
CA SER A 150 7.05 -5.24 -13.61
C SER A 150 7.19 -4.93 -12.13
N VAL A 151 7.75 -5.86 -11.36
CA VAL A 151 7.91 -5.71 -9.91
C VAL A 151 9.40 -5.76 -9.57
N LYS A 152 9.87 -4.72 -8.88
CA LYS A 152 11.25 -4.58 -8.43
C LYS A 152 11.28 -4.37 -6.92
N MET A 153 11.94 -5.29 -6.22
CA MET A 153 12.17 -5.23 -4.79
C MET A 153 13.66 -5.33 -4.49
N SER A 154 14.25 -4.33 -3.85
CA SER A 154 15.69 -4.38 -3.57
C SER A 154 16.17 -3.62 -2.35
N ASN A 155 17.27 -4.10 -1.75
CA ASN A 155 17.81 -3.50 -0.52
C ASN A 155 16.73 -3.35 0.58
N MET A 156 15.90 -4.37 0.73
CA MET A 156 14.73 -4.37 1.60
C MET A 156 14.97 -5.17 2.87
N ASN A 157 14.38 -4.73 3.98
CA ASN A 157 14.19 -5.58 5.14
C ASN A 157 12.69 -5.81 5.37
N PHE A 158 12.25 -7.05 5.16
CA PHE A 158 10.86 -7.48 5.36
C PHE A 158 10.81 -8.43 6.56
N ASN A 159 10.44 -7.91 7.74
CA ASN A 159 10.69 -8.59 9.01
C ASN A 159 9.47 -8.64 9.94
N LYS A 160 9.17 -9.82 10.51
CA LYS A 160 8.08 -10.00 11.50
C LYS A 160 6.69 -9.58 10.97
N ASN A 161 6.46 -9.73 9.66
CA ASN A 161 5.15 -9.45 9.09
C ASN A 161 4.26 -10.70 9.12
N ILE A 162 2.96 -10.51 9.29
CA ILE A 162 1.98 -11.60 9.45
C ILE A 162 0.83 -11.41 8.46
N ASN A 163 0.66 -12.33 7.52
CA ASN A 163 -0.65 -12.56 6.92
C ASN A 163 -1.43 -13.47 7.87
N ASN A 164 -2.46 -12.89 8.50
CA ASN A 164 -3.30 -13.51 9.50
C ASN A 164 -4.53 -14.22 8.89
N ASN A 165 -4.75 -14.09 7.58
CA ASN A 165 -5.79 -14.80 6.87
C ASN A 165 -5.39 -16.26 6.62
N LYS A 166 -6.27 -17.20 6.97
CA LYS A 166 -6.06 -18.64 6.79
C LYS A 166 -6.36 -19.12 5.37
N PHE A 167 -7.05 -18.28 4.59
CA PHE A 167 -7.54 -18.61 3.25
C PHE A 167 -6.74 -17.91 2.13
N ASP A 168 -5.97 -16.86 2.46
CA ASP A 168 -5.17 -16.12 1.48
C ASP A 168 -3.72 -16.58 1.44
N CYS A 169 -3.12 -16.57 0.26
CA CYS A 169 -1.75 -17.00 0.04
C CYS A 169 -0.74 -15.93 0.47
N GLY A 170 0.36 -16.37 1.10
CA GLY A 170 1.59 -15.58 1.25
C GLY A 170 1.50 -14.35 2.15
N THR A 171 2.65 -13.78 2.49
CA THR A 171 2.78 -12.41 3.01
C THR A 171 2.98 -11.38 1.90
N ILE A 172 3.43 -11.81 0.73
CA ILE A 172 3.64 -11.09 -0.52
C ILE A 172 3.08 -12.00 -1.62
N HIS A 173 2.05 -11.54 -2.31
CA HIS A 173 1.35 -12.34 -3.31
C HIS A 173 1.28 -11.60 -4.63
N PHE A 174 1.92 -12.16 -5.65
CA PHE A 174 1.86 -11.64 -7.02
C PHE A 174 1.20 -12.68 -7.93
N LYS A 175 0.23 -12.24 -8.74
CA LYS A 175 -0.57 -13.09 -9.62
C LYS A 175 -0.32 -12.73 -11.10
N ASN A 176 -0.62 -13.67 -11.99
CA ASN A 176 -0.62 -13.52 -13.45
C ASN A 176 0.79 -13.37 -14.04
N ASN A 177 0.98 -12.45 -15.00
CA ASN A 177 2.23 -12.27 -15.73
C ASN A 177 3.09 -11.19 -15.05
N VAL A 178 4.07 -11.63 -14.26
CA VAL A 178 4.91 -10.73 -13.45
C VAL A 178 6.37 -10.92 -13.80
N ASP A 179 7.00 -9.85 -14.28
CA ASP A 179 8.46 -9.74 -14.36
C ASP A 179 8.96 -9.32 -12.96
N PHE A 180 9.43 -10.29 -12.18
CA PHE A 180 9.81 -10.08 -10.78
C PHE A 180 11.34 -10.07 -10.58
N TYR A 181 11.84 -9.00 -9.96
CA TYR A 181 13.24 -8.85 -9.59
C TYR A 181 13.35 -8.64 -8.07
N LEU A 182 14.07 -9.54 -7.41
CA LEU A 182 14.37 -9.47 -5.98
C LEU A 182 15.87 -9.63 -5.74
N TYR A 183 16.50 -8.62 -5.14
CA TYR A 183 17.93 -8.67 -4.83
C TYR A 183 18.27 -7.92 -3.55
N ASP A 184 19.38 -8.33 -2.92
CA ASP A 184 19.96 -7.70 -1.72
C ASP A 184 18.95 -7.45 -0.58
N SER A 185 18.02 -8.38 -0.36
CA SER A 185 16.90 -8.19 0.56
C SER A 185 16.79 -9.30 1.60
N PHE A 186 16.36 -8.95 2.81
CA PHE A 186 16.21 -9.86 3.94
C PHE A 186 14.73 -10.10 4.28
N PHE A 187 14.34 -11.37 4.36
CA PHE A 187 13.00 -11.79 4.77
C PHE A 187 13.12 -12.65 6.02
N THR A 188 12.81 -12.07 7.19
CA THR A 188 13.04 -12.75 8.47
C THR A 188 11.79 -12.76 9.34
N HIS A 189 11.52 -13.91 9.98
CA HIS A 189 10.41 -14.07 10.93
C HIS A 189 9.01 -13.69 10.39
N ASN A 190 8.80 -13.76 9.08
CA ASN A 190 7.48 -13.54 8.48
C ASN A 190 6.62 -14.80 8.61
N GLN A 191 5.31 -14.61 8.75
CA GLN A 191 4.36 -15.70 8.95
C GLN A 191 3.15 -15.54 8.03
N CYS A 192 2.77 -16.62 7.35
CA CYS A 192 1.48 -16.73 6.70
C CYS A 192 0.67 -17.81 7.43
N LYS A 193 -0.59 -17.52 7.78
CA LYS A 193 -1.47 -18.49 8.46
C LYS A 193 -2.17 -19.46 7.53
N SER A 194 -2.08 -19.26 6.21
CA SER A 194 -2.63 -20.22 5.25
C SER A 194 -1.68 -21.39 5.03
N TYR A 195 -2.21 -22.44 4.42
CA TYR A 195 -1.47 -23.67 4.10
C TYR A 195 -0.71 -23.58 2.76
N GLY A 196 -0.61 -22.39 2.13
CA GLY A 196 0.01 -22.19 0.82
C GLY A 196 0.72 -20.84 0.67
N GLY A 197 1.93 -20.88 0.10
CA GLY A 197 2.77 -19.72 -0.19
C GLY A 197 3.93 -19.55 0.81
N ALA A 198 5.16 -19.66 0.32
CA ALA A 198 6.39 -19.52 1.12
C ALA A 198 6.89 -18.07 1.22
N MET A 199 6.18 -17.13 0.61
CA MET A 199 6.38 -15.70 0.72
C MET A 199 5.07 -15.02 0.42
#